data_AF-A0A6J4IAL9-F1
#
_entry.id   AF-A0A6J4IAL9-F1
#
_cell.length_a   1.000
_cell.length_b   1.000
_cell.length_c   1.000
_cell.angle_alpha   90.00
_cell.angle_beta   90.00
_cell.angle_gamma   90.00
#
_symmetry.space_group_name_H-M   'P 1'
#
loop_
_entity.id
_entity.type
_entity.pdbx_description
1 polymer ?
#
loop_
_entity_poly.entity_id
_entity_poly.type
_entity_poly.pdbx_seq_one_letter_code
_entity_poly.pdbx_strand_id
1 'polypeptide(L)'
;MRHRVAMAMAVLAAGLVWAPAPPAAACSIVAPGPTEEELLTQADLVFEGTAVSSRDPNAGSATIVTGDPIFWTFATERTIKGAPTTPQEVGTSRSGASCGFTFQAGSRYRVFARSVGGVYMTSLGSGTVEIVRQTEPTVTTTTTRPPAAAPTSVPPTRTGRIALTG
;
A
#
# COMPACT_ATOMS: atom_id res chain seq x y z
N MET A 1 -3.12 -15.80 52.85
CA MET A 1 -3.67 -14.66 52.07
C MET A 1 -2.67 -14.07 51.08
N ARG A 2 -1.40 -13.83 51.46
CA ARG A 2 -0.36 -13.26 50.58
C ARG A 2 -0.13 -14.03 49.26
N HIS A 3 -0.14 -15.36 49.30
CA HIS A 3 0.05 -16.19 48.10
C HIS A 3 -1.13 -16.15 47.13
N ARG A 4 -2.36 -15.94 47.62
CA ARG A 4 -3.56 -15.81 46.78
C ARG A 4 -3.58 -14.48 46.03
N VAL A 5 -3.10 -13.41 46.68
CA VAL A 5 -2.95 -12.08 46.05
C VAL A 5 -1.82 -12.09 45.02
N ALA A 6 -0.70 -12.77 45.31
CA ALA A 6 0.40 -12.92 44.35
C ALA A 6 -0.01 -13.69 43.09
N MET A 7 -0.78 -14.79 43.23
CA MET A 7 -1.29 -15.52 42.07
C MET A 7 -2.31 -14.71 41.26
N ALA A 8 -3.21 -13.97 41.92
CA ALA A 8 -4.19 -13.13 41.22
C ALA A 8 -3.51 -12.04 40.38
N MET A 9 -2.45 -11.41 40.90
CA MET A 9 -1.64 -10.43 40.16
C MET A 9 -0.89 -11.06 38.98
N ALA A 10 -0.36 -12.28 39.12
CA ALA A 10 0.32 -12.97 38.04
C ALA A 10 -0.63 -13.34 36.88
N VAL A 11 -1.87 -13.75 37.19
CA VAL A 11 -2.90 -14.07 36.17
C VAL A 11 -3.39 -12.80 35.45
N LEU A 12 -3.58 -11.70 36.18
CA LEU A 12 -3.93 -10.40 35.59
C LEU A 12 -2.81 -9.87 34.67
N ALA A 13 -1.54 -10.01 35.07
CA ALA A 13 -0.40 -9.62 34.24
C ALA A 13 -0.26 -10.51 32.99
N ALA A 14 -0.52 -11.82 33.11
CA ALA A 14 -0.48 -12.74 31.98
C ALA A 14 -1.62 -12.50 30.97
N GLY A 15 -2.81 -12.09 31.44
CA GLY A 15 -3.94 -11.76 30.58
C GLY A 15 -3.72 -10.52 29.71
N LEU A 16 -2.90 -9.56 30.16
CA LEU A 16 -2.62 -8.33 29.42
C LEU A 16 -1.61 -8.51 28.27
N VAL A 17 -0.80 -9.58 28.31
CA VAL A 17 0.21 -9.88 27.28
C VAL A 17 -0.38 -10.54 26.04
N TRP A 18 -1.60 -11.09 26.14
CA TRP A 18 -2.24 -11.82 25.05
C TRP A 18 -3.20 -10.98 24.20
N ALA A 19 -3.14 -9.66 24.32
CA ALA A 19 -3.78 -8.78 23.37
C ALA A 19 -2.98 -8.81 22.05
N PRO A 20 -3.54 -9.31 20.93
CA PRO A 20 -2.89 -9.18 19.64
C PRO A 20 -2.75 -7.68 19.34
N ALA A 21 -1.50 -7.20 19.29
CA ALA A 21 -1.24 -5.83 18.87
C ALA A 21 -1.74 -5.66 17.42
N PRO A 22 -2.47 -4.58 17.10
CA PRO A 22 -2.85 -4.32 15.72
C PRO A 22 -1.58 -4.23 14.86
N PRO A 23 -1.56 -4.80 13.64
CA PRO A 23 -0.38 -4.75 12.79
C PRO A 23 -0.01 -3.29 12.53
N ALA A 24 1.13 -2.87 13.06
CA ALA A 24 1.73 -1.58 12.74
C ALA A 24 2.18 -1.64 11.28
N ALA A 25 1.33 -1.16 10.37
CA ALA A 25 1.57 -1.16 8.92
C ALA A 25 2.67 -0.15 8.55
N ALA A 26 3.93 -0.50 8.82
CA ALA A 26 5.10 0.23 8.38
C ALA A 26 5.49 -0.22 6.96
N CYS A 27 4.70 0.18 5.96
CA CYS A 27 5.01 0.19 4.53
C CYS A 27 5.50 -1.05 3.78
N SER A 28 5.67 -2.20 4.39
CA SER A 28 5.86 -3.44 3.63
C SER A 28 4.49 -4.02 3.35
N ILE A 29 3.98 -3.79 2.13
CA ILE A 29 2.87 -4.56 1.59
C ILE A 29 3.39 -5.99 1.41
N VAL A 30 3.29 -6.80 2.47
CA VAL A 30 3.62 -8.22 2.41
C VAL A 30 2.47 -8.90 1.67
N ALA A 31 2.80 -9.68 0.64
CA ALA A 31 1.80 -10.47 -0.06
C ALA A 31 1.38 -11.69 0.77
N PRO A 32 0.09 -12.06 0.81
CA PRO A 32 -1.03 -11.36 0.16
C PRO A 32 -1.39 -10.04 0.89
N GLY A 33 -1.65 -8.99 0.11
CA GLY A 33 -2.12 -7.71 0.64
C GLY A 33 -3.52 -7.81 1.25
N PRO A 34 -4.00 -6.77 1.96
CA PRO A 34 -5.32 -6.76 2.58
C PRO A 34 -6.43 -6.87 1.54
N THR A 35 -7.51 -7.56 1.90
CA THR A 35 -8.75 -7.66 1.13
C THR A 35 -9.49 -6.32 1.11
N GLU A 36 -10.39 -6.14 0.13
CA GLU A 36 -11.21 -4.91 0.04
C GLU A 36 -12.09 -4.73 1.29
N GLU A 37 -12.61 -5.81 1.86
CA GLU A 37 -13.42 -5.77 3.09
C GLU A 37 -12.60 -5.30 4.29
N GLU A 38 -11.35 -5.76 4.42
CA GLU A 38 -10.44 -5.29 5.46
C GLU A 38 -10.12 -3.80 5.30
N LEU A 39 -9.84 -3.35 4.07
CA LEU A 39 -9.59 -1.93 3.77
C LEU A 39 -10.80 -1.06 4.08
N LEU A 40 -12.00 -1.51 3.72
CA LEU A 40 -13.26 -0.83 4.02
C LEU A 40 -13.54 -0.78 5.53
N THR A 41 -13.24 -1.85 6.26
CA THR A 41 -13.39 -1.90 7.73
C THR A 41 -12.45 -0.90 8.39
N GLN A 42 -11.23 -0.80 7.86
CA GLN A 42 -10.16 0.02 8.37
C GLN A 42 -10.31 1.52 8.08
N ALA A 43 -10.98 1.89 6.98
CA ALA A 43 -11.16 3.27 6.57
C ALA A 43 -12.38 3.91 7.25
N ASP A 44 -12.30 5.17 7.64
CA ASP A 44 -13.43 5.94 8.16
C ASP A 44 -14.20 6.66 7.04
N LEU A 45 -13.51 6.94 5.94
CA LEU A 45 -14.04 7.64 4.78
C LEU A 45 -13.54 6.99 3.50
N VAL A 46 -14.45 6.64 2.59
CA VAL A 46 -14.12 6.06 1.28
C VAL A 46 -14.95 6.71 0.20
N PHE A 47 -14.29 7.27 -0.81
CA PHE A 47 -14.95 7.97 -1.91
C PHE A 47 -14.15 7.87 -3.20
N GLU A 48 -14.82 8.13 -4.32
CA GLU A 48 -14.20 8.35 -5.62
C GLU A 48 -14.29 9.83 -5.96
N GLY A 49 -13.19 10.41 -6.44
CA GLY A 49 -13.14 11.83 -6.76
C GLY A 49 -11.90 12.21 -7.54
N THR A 50 -11.92 13.42 -8.10
CA THR A 50 -10.79 14.00 -8.83
C THR A 50 -9.92 14.83 -7.89
N ALA A 51 -8.62 14.61 -7.90
CA ALA A 51 -7.68 15.46 -7.16
C ALA A 51 -7.59 16.84 -7.85
N VAL A 52 -7.89 17.92 -7.13
CA VAL A 52 -7.98 19.27 -7.68
C VAL A 52 -6.70 20.07 -7.43
N SER A 53 -6.25 20.08 -6.18
CA SER A 53 -5.10 20.89 -5.75
C SER A 53 -4.42 20.25 -4.54
N SER A 54 -3.17 20.62 -4.32
CA SER A 54 -2.43 20.27 -3.11
C SER A 54 -1.95 21.51 -2.37
N ARG A 55 -1.84 21.37 -1.05
CA ARG A 55 -1.29 22.35 -0.13
C ARG A 55 -0.26 21.65 0.74
N ASP A 56 0.96 22.16 0.73
CA ASP A 56 2.00 21.77 1.67
C ASP A 56 2.17 22.87 2.73
N PRO A 57 1.68 22.68 3.98
CA PRO A 57 1.84 23.65 5.07
C PRO A 57 3.30 24.01 5.37
N ASN A 58 4.23 23.13 5.05
CA ASN A 58 5.65 23.27 5.34
C ASN A 58 6.46 23.56 4.05
N ALA A 59 5.79 24.03 2.99
CA ALA A 59 6.45 24.50 1.77
C ALA A 59 7.38 25.67 2.10
N GLY A 60 8.69 25.48 1.96
CA GLY A 60 9.71 26.50 2.25
C GLY A 60 10.40 26.35 3.61
N SER A 61 10.04 25.36 4.42
CA SER A 61 10.84 25.02 5.60
C SER A 61 12.19 24.44 5.16
N ALA A 62 13.28 24.98 5.71
CA ALA A 62 14.63 24.44 5.49
C ALA A 62 14.81 23.04 6.10
N THR A 63 13.92 22.64 7.01
CA THR A 63 13.91 21.33 7.66
C THR A 63 12.66 20.57 7.22
N ILE A 64 12.87 19.45 6.55
CA ILE A 64 11.82 18.47 6.24
C ILE A 64 11.74 17.53 7.44
N VAL A 65 10.61 17.55 8.16
CA VAL A 65 10.40 16.63 9.27
C VAL A 65 9.68 15.39 8.73
N THR A 66 10.19 14.21 9.10
CA THR A 66 9.56 12.92 8.81
C THR A 66 8.20 12.88 9.50
N GLY A 67 7.13 13.19 8.76
CA GLY A 67 5.77 13.30 9.29
C GLY A 67 4.99 14.51 8.79
N ASP A 68 5.63 15.45 8.10
CA ASP A 68 4.93 16.60 7.51
C ASP A 68 3.90 16.13 6.46
N PRO A 69 2.59 16.40 6.67
CA PRO A 69 1.57 16.00 5.71
C PRO A 69 1.47 17.02 4.56
N ILE A 70 1.27 16.53 3.35
CA ILE A 70 0.71 17.29 2.24
C ILE A 70 -0.79 17.03 2.21
N PHE A 71 -1.57 18.08 2.13
CA PHE A 71 -3.02 18.00 2.00
C PHE A 71 -3.43 18.10 0.54
N TRP A 72 -4.34 17.24 0.12
CA TRP A 72 -4.93 17.22 -1.21
C TRP A 72 -6.42 17.48 -1.12
N THR A 73 -6.90 18.37 -1.98
CA THR A 73 -8.30 18.72 -2.13
C THR A 73 -8.91 17.92 -3.26
N PHE A 74 -10.03 17.26 -3.00
CA PHE A 74 -10.74 16.43 -3.96
C PHE A 74 -12.13 17.00 -4.27
N ALA A 75 -12.49 16.95 -5.55
CA ALA A 75 -13.87 17.05 -5.98
C ALA A 75 -14.49 15.65 -5.85
N THR A 76 -15.28 15.43 -4.80
CA THR A 76 -15.93 14.15 -4.54
C THR A 76 -17.05 13.90 -5.55
N GLU A 77 -17.02 12.73 -6.19
CA GLU A 77 -17.97 12.34 -7.25
C GLU A 77 -18.90 11.22 -6.77
N ARG A 78 -18.36 10.25 -6.02
CA ARG A 78 -19.12 9.12 -5.49
C ARG A 78 -18.69 8.77 -4.08
N THR A 79 -19.65 8.55 -3.19
CA THR A 79 -19.41 8.10 -1.82
C THR A 79 -19.58 6.59 -1.71
N ILE A 80 -18.62 5.93 -1.06
CA ILE A 80 -18.66 4.49 -0.77
C ILE A 80 -18.88 4.26 0.73
N LYS A 81 -18.16 5.00 1.59
CA LYS A 81 -18.27 4.95 3.05
C LYS A 81 -18.11 6.35 3.65
N GLY A 82 -18.87 6.63 4.71
CA GLY A 82 -18.83 7.90 5.42
C GLY A 82 -19.63 8.99 4.70
N ALA A 83 -19.33 10.24 5.02
CA ALA A 83 -20.01 11.42 4.47
C ALA A 83 -18.97 12.48 4.05
N PRO A 84 -18.31 12.31 2.90
CA PRO A 84 -17.33 13.27 2.41
C PRO A 84 -18.00 14.59 2.02
N THR A 85 -17.28 15.70 2.19
CA THR A 85 -17.69 17.00 1.66
C THR A 85 -17.24 17.16 0.21
N THR A 86 -17.73 18.20 -0.48
CA THR A 86 -17.18 18.64 -1.76
C THR A 86 -16.95 20.14 -1.69
N PRO A 87 -15.69 20.61 -1.66
CA PRO A 87 -14.45 19.83 -1.70
C PRO A 87 -14.18 18.99 -0.43
N GLN A 88 -13.48 17.86 -0.56
CA GLN A 88 -12.97 17.05 0.55
C GLN A 88 -11.45 17.22 0.67
N GLU A 89 -10.92 17.44 1.87
CA GLU A 89 -9.48 17.45 2.11
C GLU A 89 -9.00 16.11 2.68
N VAL A 90 -7.87 15.60 2.16
CA VAL A 90 -7.21 14.38 2.64
C VAL A 90 -5.70 14.62 2.70
N GLY A 91 -5.10 14.37 3.85
CA GLY A 91 -3.67 14.45 4.08
C GLY A 91 -2.95 13.15 3.73
N THR A 92 -1.69 13.27 3.33
CA THR A 92 -0.78 12.13 3.16
C THR A 92 0.64 12.55 3.49
N SER A 93 1.50 11.62 3.91
CA SER A 93 2.91 11.93 4.17
C SER A 93 3.56 12.53 2.93
N ARG A 94 4.43 13.54 3.11
CA ARG A 94 5.12 14.23 2.00
C ARG A 94 5.91 13.33 1.05
N SER A 95 6.41 12.18 1.51
CA SER A 95 7.23 11.28 0.71
C SER A 95 6.76 9.83 0.80
N GLY A 96 6.86 9.11 -0.33
CA GLY A 96 6.66 7.65 -0.38
C GLY A 96 7.63 6.88 0.51
N ALA A 97 8.82 7.43 0.79
CA ALA A 97 9.76 6.88 1.78
C ALA A 97 9.20 6.92 3.21
N SER A 98 8.17 7.74 3.45
CA SER A 98 7.40 7.83 4.70
C SER A 98 5.96 7.33 4.52
N CYS A 99 5.74 6.41 3.57
CA CYS A 99 4.43 5.84 3.25
C CYS A 99 3.41 6.80 2.62
N GLY A 100 3.86 7.93 2.09
CA GLY A 100 3.01 8.90 1.41
C GLY A 100 2.44 8.39 0.09
N PHE A 101 1.15 8.60 -0.13
CA PHE A 101 0.52 8.37 -1.42
C PHE A 101 0.67 9.62 -2.29
N THR A 102 1.23 9.49 -3.49
CA THR A 102 1.39 10.63 -4.40
C THR A 102 0.18 10.75 -5.32
N PHE A 103 -0.59 11.83 -5.17
CA PHE A 103 -1.67 12.16 -6.09
C PHE A 103 -1.18 13.03 -7.25
N GLN A 104 -1.90 12.98 -8.36
CA GLN A 104 -1.74 13.86 -9.52
C GLN A 104 -2.99 14.72 -9.67
N ALA A 105 -2.82 16.04 -9.78
CA ALA A 105 -3.93 16.94 -10.04
C ALA A 105 -4.58 16.60 -11.40
N GLY A 106 -5.91 16.56 -11.44
CA GLY A 106 -6.70 16.17 -12.62
C GLY A 106 -6.95 14.67 -12.76
N SER A 107 -6.26 13.81 -12.00
CA SER A 107 -6.52 12.36 -12.00
C SER A 107 -7.66 11.99 -11.04
N ARG A 108 -8.35 10.88 -11.38
CA ARG A 108 -9.45 10.32 -10.58
C ARG A 108 -8.94 9.20 -9.70
N TYR A 109 -9.38 9.17 -8.45
CA TYR A 109 -8.93 8.19 -7.45
C TYR A 109 -10.11 7.61 -6.70
N ARG A 110 -9.95 6.36 -6.23
CA ARG A 110 -10.70 5.82 -5.10
C ARG A 110 -9.83 5.98 -3.86
N VAL A 111 -10.26 6.85 -2.95
CA VAL A 111 -9.51 7.23 -1.77
C VAL A 111 -10.06 6.48 -0.56
N PHE A 112 -9.16 5.82 0.17
CA PHE A 112 -9.44 5.23 1.47
C PHE A 112 -8.70 6.06 2.53
N ALA A 113 -9.46 6.69 3.41
CA ALA A 113 -8.92 7.58 4.42
C ALA A 113 -9.38 7.21 5.83
N ARG A 114 -8.50 7.44 6.80
CA ARG A 114 -8.73 7.28 8.24
C ARG A 114 -8.77 8.63 8.92
N SER A 115 -9.61 8.78 9.94
CA SER A 115 -9.63 9.96 10.78
C SER A 115 -8.55 9.85 11.85
N VAL A 116 -7.58 10.77 11.82
CA VAL A 116 -6.51 10.85 12.82
C VAL A 116 -6.54 12.26 13.39
N GLY A 117 -6.95 12.42 14.65
CA GLY A 117 -7.02 13.74 15.28
C GLY A 117 -7.99 14.72 14.61
N GLY A 118 -9.04 14.21 13.96
CA GLY A 118 -10.05 15.03 13.27
C GLY A 118 -9.71 15.40 11.83
N VAL A 119 -8.56 14.96 11.31
CA VAL A 119 -8.18 15.11 9.91
C VAL A 119 -8.18 13.75 9.20
N TYR A 120 -8.59 13.73 7.95
CA TYR A 120 -8.56 12.52 7.13
C TYR A 120 -7.18 12.32 6.52
N MET A 121 -6.61 11.14 6.74
CA MET A 121 -5.25 10.77 6.31
C MET A 121 -5.27 9.50 5.47
N THR A 122 -4.42 9.44 4.45
CA THR A 122 -4.21 8.28 3.58
C THR A 122 -2.72 8.00 3.35
N SER A 123 -2.39 6.76 3.03
CA SER A 123 -1.03 6.26 2.84
C SER A 123 -0.97 5.16 1.79
N LEU A 124 0.23 4.77 1.34
CA LEU A 124 0.43 3.71 0.35
C LEU A 124 -0.23 2.37 0.73
N GLY A 125 -0.34 2.06 2.02
CA GLY A 125 -0.98 0.85 2.52
C GLY A 125 -2.48 0.98 2.80
N SER A 126 -3.08 2.14 2.54
CA SER A 126 -4.50 2.40 2.85
C SER A 126 -5.47 1.83 1.81
N GLY A 127 -4.98 1.35 0.66
CA GLY A 127 -5.82 0.85 -0.43
C GLY A 127 -6.28 1.92 -1.43
N THR A 128 -5.79 3.16 -1.30
CA THR A 128 -6.05 4.23 -2.27
C THR A 128 -5.44 3.87 -3.63
N VAL A 129 -6.22 4.03 -4.69
CA VAL A 129 -5.81 3.67 -6.07
C VAL A 129 -6.30 4.70 -7.08
N GLU A 130 -5.53 4.90 -8.14
CA GLU A 130 -5.96 5.68 -9.30
C GLU A 130 -6.99 4.91 -10.13
N ILE A 131 -8.07 5.58 -10.50
CA ILE A 131 -9.10 5.05 -11.40
C ILE A 131 -8.70 5.44 -12.82
N VAL A 132 -7.81 4.64 -13.41
CA VAL A 132 -7.54 4.74 -14.84
C VAL A 132 -8.79 4.34 -15.61
N ARG A 133 -9.33 5.23 -16.44
CA ARG A 133 -10.32 4.81 -17.45
C ARG A 133 -9.59 3.83 -18.37
N GLN A 134 -9.94 2.56 -18.30
CA GLN A 134 -9.47 1.56 -19.26
C GLN A 134 -9.90 2.01 -20.65
N THR A 135 -9.01 2.69 -21.36
CA THR A 135 -9.17 2.99 -22.77
C THR A 135 -8.48 1.83 -23.48
N GLU A 136 -9.22 0.74 -23.67
CA GLU A 136 -8.77 -0.55 -24.24
C GLU A 136 -7.60 -1.24 -23.51
N PRO A 137 -7.54 -2.59 -23.52
CA PRO A 137 -6.36 -3.28 -23.03
C PRO A 137 -5.25 -2.99 -24.04
N THR A 138 -4.38 -2.03 -23.73
CA THR A 138 -3.02 -2.10 -24.28
C THR A 138 -2.45 -3.39 -23.71
N VAL A 139 -2.52 -4.46 -24.53
CA VAL A 139 -1.74 -5.68 -24.37
C VAL A 139 -0.30 -5.21 -24.34
N THR A 140 0.17 -4.85 -23.14
CA THR A 140 1.58 -4.85 -22.85
C THR A 140 1.90 -6.31 -22.80
N THR A 141 2.26 -6.85 -23.97
CA THR A 141 3.05 -8.06 -24.05
C THR A 141 4.25 -7.77 -23.17
N THR A 142 4.17 -8.19 -21.90
CA THR A 142 5.36 -8.39 -21.09
C THR A 142 6.13 -9.39 -21.92
N THR A 143 7.10 -8.89 -22.68
CA THR A 143 8.20 -9.69 -23.16
C THR A 143 8.74 -10.35 -21.91
N THR A 144 8.30 -11.59 -21.70
CA THR A 144 8.96 -12.56 -20.86
C THR A 144 10.43 -12.41 -21.21
N ARG A 145 11.20 -11.77 -20.34
CA ARG A 145 12.63 -11.96 -20.30
C ARG A 145 12.78 -13.47 -20.14
N PRO A 146 13.27 -14.21 -21.15
CA PRO A 146 13.60 -15.60 -20.94
C PRO A 146 14.59 -15.61 -19.76
N PRO A 147 14.47 -16.53 -18.77
CA PRO A 147 15.56 -16.73 -17.83
C PRO A 147 16.83 -16.91 -18.67
N ALA A 148 17.83 -16.06 -18.39
CA ALA A 148 19.10 -16.08 -19.08
C ALA A 148 19.56 -17.53 -19.21
N ALA A 149 19.56 -18.02 -20.46
CA ALA A 149 20.12 -19.31 -20.78
C ALA A 149 21.56 -19.30 -20.26
N ALA A 150 21.87 -20.21 -19.34
CA ALA A 150 23.23 -20.58 -19.05
C ALA A 150 23.93 -20.91 -20.39
N PRO A 151 25.19 -20.53 -20.61
CA PRO A 151 25.90 -20.90 -21.82
C PRO A 151 26.07 -22.42 -21.86
N THR A 152 25.15 -23.07 -22.57
CA THR A 152 25.26 -24.46 -22.97
C THR A 152 26.38 -24.52 -23.99
N SER A 153 27.48 -25.16 -23.60
CA SER A 153 28.61 -25.47 -24.46
C SER A 153 28.14 -26.16 -25.74
N VAL A 154 28.47 -25.55 -26.87
CA VAL A 154 28.26 -26.03 -28.24
C VAL A 154 28.90 -27.41 -28.44
N PRO A 155 28.23 -28.38 -29.08
CA PRO A 155 28.84 -29.63 -29.52
C PRO A 155 29.42 -29.47 -30.93
N PRO A 156 30.40 -30.31 -31.31
CA PRO A 156 30.45 -30.77 -32.69
C PRO A 156 30.46 -32.30 -32.83
N THR A 157 29.46 -32.74 -33.60
CA THR A 157 29.58 -33.62 -34.78
C THR A 157 29.67 -35.14 -34.61
N ARG A 158 28.59 -35.74 -35.12
CA ARG A 158 28.35 -37.12 -35.54
C ARG A 158 29.34 -37.59 -36.62
N THR A 159 30.10 -38.63 -36.33
CA THR A 159 30.68 -39.59 -37.31
C THR A 159 30.69 -40.94 -36.60
N GLY A 160 29.84 -41.90 -36.93
CA GLY A 160 30.03 -42.77 -38.09
C GLY A 160 30.32 -44.19 -37.57
N ARG A 161 29.34 -45.08 -37.74
CA ARG A 161 29.31 -46.49 -37.34
C ARG A 161 30.22 -47.29 -38.30
N ILE A 162 31.24 -47.99 -37.82
CA ILE A 162 31.87 -49.09 -38.59
C ILE A 162 32.23 -50.23 -37.63
N ALA A 163 31.74 -51.42 -37.96
CA ALA A 163 32.00 -52.68 -37.29
C ALA A 163 33.41 -53.20 -37.63
N LEU A 164 34.10 -53.83 -36.68
CA LEU A 164 35.14 -54.82 -36.97
C LEU A 164 34.70 -56.18 -36.45
N THR A 165 34.27 -57.01 -37.39
CA THR A 165 34.48 -58.46 -37.38
C THR A 165 35.88 -58.73 -37.96
N GLY A 166 36.68 -59.54 -37.27
CA GLY A 166 38.01 -59.98 -37.71
C GLY A 166 38.87 -60.37 -36.53
#